data_AF-A0A958H9A0-F1
#
_entry.id   AF-A0A958H9A0-F1
#
_cell.length_a   1.000
_cell.length_b   1.000
_cell.length_c   1.000
_cell.angle_alpha   90.00
_cell.angle_beta   90.00
_cell.angle_gamma   90.00
#
_symmetry.space_group_name_H-M   'P 1'
#
loop_
_entity.id
_entity.type
_entity.pdbx_description
1 polymer ?
#
loop_
_entity_poly.entity_id
_entity_poly.type
_entity_poly.pdbx_seq_one_letter_code
_entity_poly.pdbx_strand_id
1 'polypeptide(L)'
;AISRDDLVSVLHAENVRARRYFYPGVHRMEPYRSYFPHAGLLLPVTERLAQQVLVLPTGTAVSPQDIDRIAQLVAFSVANGAAISRALPDTRGAVA
;
A
#
# COMPACT_ATOMS: atom_id res chain seq x y z
N ALA A 1 -0.60 12.69 7.61
CA ALA A 1 -0.98 11.26 7.57
C ALA A 1 -0.01 10.53 6.66
N ILE A 2 0.30 9.27 6.95
CA ILE A 2 1.19 8.43 6.13
C ILE A 2 0.42 7.85 4.93
N SER A 3 1.07 7.70 3.78
CA SER A 3 0.47 7.07 2.60
C SER A 3 0.50 5.52 2.71
N ARG A 4 -0.35 4.82 1.96
CA ARG A 4 -0.31 3.35 1.89
C ARG A 4 1.04 2.85 1.34
N ASP A 5 1.59 3.53 0.34
CA ASP A 5 2.86 3.15 -0.29
C ASP A 5 4.07 3.43 0.63
N ASP A 6 4.01 4.49 1.45
CA ASP A 6 5.00 4.76 2.49
C ASP A 6 4.97 3.65 3.54
N LEU A 7 3.77 3.25 3.99
CA LEU A 7 3.60 2.15 4.95
C LEU A 7 4.12 0.82 4.37
N VAL A 8 3.89 0.53 3.09
CA VAL A 8 4.50 -0.63 2.41
C VAL A 8 6.02 -0.56 2.47
N SER A 9 6.60 0.61 2.20
CA SER A 9 8.06 0.81 2.20
C SER A 9 8.64 0.57 3.60
N VAL A 10 8.00 1.08 4.65
CA VAL A 10 8.41 0.83 6.05
C VAL A 10 8.33 -0.67 6.39
N LEU A 11 7.21 -1.32 6.08
CA LEU A 11 7.04 -2.75 6.36
C LEU A 11 8.07 -3.60 5.61
N HIS A 12 8.38 -3.27 4.35
CA HIS A 12 9.40 -3.98 3.57
C HIS A 12 10.80 -3.80 4.16
N ALA A 13 11.15 -2.59 4.62
CA ALA A 13 12.42 -2.33 5.31
C ALA A 13 12.56 -3.16 6.60
N GLU A 14 11.44 -3.43 7.28
CA GLU A 14 11.36 -4.28 8.47
C GLU A 14 11.16 -5.77 8.18
N ASN A 15 11.43 -6.21 6.94
CA ASN A 15 11.28 -7.59 6.46
C ASN A 15 9.84 -8.15 6.51
N VAL A 16 8.83 -7.29 6.59
CA VAL A 16 7.40 -7.64 6.52
C VAL A 16 6.91 -7.46 5.08
N ARG A 17 6.69 -8.57 4.36
CA ARG A 17 6.24 -8.54 2.95
C ARG A 17 4.75 -8.24 2.81
N ALA A 18 4.38 -6.96 2.89
CA ALA A 18 3.03 -6.50 2.57
C ALA A 18 2.78 -6.41 1.04
N ARG A 19 1.51 -6.47 0.63
CA ARG A 19 1.07 -6.43 -0.78
C ARG A 19 -0.09 -5.45 -1.00
N ARG A 20 -0.22 -4.93 -2.22
CA ARG A 20 -1.24 -3.94 -2.61
C ARG A 20 -2.35 -4.60 -3.42
N TYR A 21 -3.18 -5.43 -2.78
CA TYR A 21 -4.20 -6.19 -3.50
C TYR A 21 -5.57 -5.50 -3.47
N PHE A 22 -6.13 -5.04 -4.60
CA PHE A 22 -5.50 -4.91 -5.93
C PHE A 22 -5.14 -3.47 -6.23
N TYR A 23 -3.99 -3.29 -6.89
CA TYR A 23 -3.48 -2.00 -7.32
C TYR A 23 -2.65 -2.14 -8.61
N PRO A 24 -2.82 -1.22 -9.58
CA PRO A 24 -3.93 -0.27 -9.66
C PRO A 24 -5.25 -1.01 -9.99
N GLY A 25 -6.37 -0.29 -10.05
CA GLY A 25 -7.61 -0.87 -10.60
C GLY A 25 -7.39 -1.31 -12.05
N VAL A 26 -8.08 -2.37 -12.50
CA VAL A 26 -7.88 -2.96 -13.83
C VAL A 26 -8.06 -1.95 -14.97
N HIS A 27 -8.93 -0.95 -14.79
CA HIS A 27 -9.13 0.16 -15.74
C HIS A 27 -7.92 1.10 -15.91
N ARG A 28 -6.90 0.97 -15.05
CA ARG A 28 -5.62 1.68 -15.15
C ARG A 28 -4.49 0.79 -15.69
N MET A 29 -4.77 -0.47 -15.99
CA MET A 29 -3.83 -1.42 -16.60
C MET A 29 -4.04 -1.48 -18.11
N GLU A 30 -2.99 -1.83 -18.86
CA GLU A 30 -3.14 -2.08 -20.30
C GLU A 30 -3.93 -3.38 -20.56
N PRO A 31 -4.73 -3.44 -21.65
CA PRO A 31 -4.96 -2.39 -22.66
C PRO A 31 -6.07 -1.39 -22.27
N TYR A 32 -6.76 -1.60 -21.15
CA TYR A 32 -7.94 -0.82 -20.76
C TYR A 32 -7.61 0.66 -20.52
N ARG A 33 -6.42 0.93 -20.00
CA ARG A 33 -5.90 2.29 -19.83
C ARG A 33 -5.86 3.04 -21.16
N SER A 34 -5.37 2.40 -22.22
CA SER A 34 -5.28 3.01 -23.55
C SER A 34 -6.64 3.14 -24.23
N TYR A 35 -7.51 2.13 -24.10
CA TYR A 35 -8.83 2.14 -24.73
C TYR A 35 -9.83 3.06 -24.01
N PHE A 36 -9.71 3.21 -22.69
CA PHE A 36 -10.65 3.96 -21.85
C PHE A 36 -9.91 4.85 -20.85
N PRO A 37 -9.16 5.88 -21.30
CA PRO A 37 -8.29 6.69 -20.44
C PRO A 37 -9.03 7.44 -19.33
N HIS A 38 -10.34 7.65 -19.49
CA HIS A 38 -11.19 8.37 -18.56
C HIS A 38 -12.09 7.46 -17.68
N ALA A 39 -11.96 6.13 -17.78
CA ALA A 39 -12.79 5.19 -17.01
C ALA A 39 -12.76 5.45 -15.49
N GLY A 40 -11.63 5.94 -14.96
CA GLY A 40 -11.50 6.29 -13.53
C GLY A 40 -12.46 7.39 -13.05
N LEU A 41 -12.94 8.27 -13.94
CA LEU A 41 -13.92 9.31 -13.58
C LEU A 41 -15.27 8.72 -13.15
N LEU A 42 -15.61 7.54 -13.66
CA LEU A 42 -16.85 6.82 -13.33
C LEU A 42 -16.66 5.84 -12.17
N LEU A 43 -15.43 5.66 -11.68
CA LEU A 43 -15.08 4.68 -10.66
C LEU A 43 -14.40 5.30 -9.42
N PRO A 44 -14.94 6.39 -8.83
CA PRO A 44 -14.29 7.11 -7.74
C PRO A 44 -14.07 6.25 -6.48
N VAL A 45 -14.97 5.31 -6.22
CA VAL A 45 -14.84 4.37 -5.09
C VAL A 45 -13.68 3.40 -5.33
N THR A 46 -13.56 2.85 -6.54
CA THR A 46 -12.45 1.95 -6.90
C THR A 46 -11.11 2.67 -6.85
N GLU A 47 -11.02 3.90 -7.35
CA GLU A 47 -9.81 4.73 -7.28
C GLU A 47 -9.38 4.94 -5.83
N ARG A 48 -10.32 5.35 -4.97
CA ARG A 48 -10.05 5.57 -3.55
C ARG A 48 -9.61 4.28 -2.85
N LEU A 49 -10.29 3.16 -3.07
CA LEU A 49 -9.96 1.88 -2.43
C LEU A 49 -8.61 1.35 -2.90
N ALA A 50 -8.29 1.40 -4.19
CA ALA A 50 -7.02 0.91 -4.72
C ALA A 50 -5.80 1.61 -4.08
N GLN A 51 -5.95 2.90 -3.72
CA GLN A 51 -4.92 3.69 -3.03
C GLN A 51 -4.80 3.39 -1.53
N GLN A 52 -5.79 2.71 -0.91
CA GLN A 52 -5.86 2.51 0.53
C GLN A 52 -5.65 1.05 0.98
N VAL A 53 -5.97 0.06 0.13
CA VAL A 53 -5.91 -1.35 0.54
C VAL A 53 -4.47 -1.84 0.70
N LEU A 54 -4.24 -2.61 1.76
CA LEU A 54 -2.98 -3.26 2.09
C LEU A 54 -3.28 -4.67 2.61
N VAL A 55 -2.52 -5.65 2.13
CA VAL A 55 -2.56 -7.02 2.64
C VAL A 55 -1.31 -7.29 3.47
N LEU A 56 -1.52 -7.83 4.65
CA LEU A 56 -0.48 -8.22 5.60
C LEU A 56 -0.26 -9.75 5.56
N PRO A 57 0.93 -10.23 5.97
CA PRO A 57 1.19 -11.66 6.13
C PRO A 57 0.14 -12.35 7.03
N THR A 58 -0.30 -13.53 6.60
CA THR A 58 -1.23 -14.39 7.33
C THR A 58 -0.98 -15.86 6.95
N GLY A 59 -1.74 -16.79 7.54
CA GLY A 59 -1.61 -18.24 7.34
C GLY A 59 -0.90 -18.94 8.51
N THR A 60 -0.71 -20.26 8.39
CA THR A 60 -0.18 -21.11 9.48
C THR A 60 1.28 -20.82 9.85
N ALA A 61 2.02 -20.12 8.99
CA ALA A 61 3.40 -19.72 9.25
C ALA A 61 3.53 -18.42 10.05
N VAL A 62 2.42 -17.71 10.32
CA VAL A 62 2.43 -16.45 11.07
C VAL A 62 2.07 -16.73 12.52
N SER A 63 3.01 -16.44 13.42
CA SER A 63 2.80 -16.60 14.86
C SER A 63 2.06 -15.41 15.47
N PRO A 64 1.48 -15.54 16.68
CA PRO A 64 0.95 -14.40 17.42
C PRO A 64 1.98 -13.29 17.65
N GLN A 65 3.25 -13.65 17.86
CA GLN A 65 4.34 -12.69 18.03
C GLN A 65 4.62 -11.89 16.75
N ASP A 66 4.49 -12.52 15.58
CA ASP A 66 4.60 -11.83 14.30
C ASP A 66 3.45 -10.83 14.12
N ILE A 67 2.22 -11.21 14.52
CA ILE A 67 1.05 -10.34 14.48
C ILE A 67 1.29 -9.10 15.35
N ASP A 68 1.75 -9.29 16.59
CA ASP A 68 2.03 -8.19 17.51
C ASP A 68 3.10 -7.25 16.95
N ARG A 69 4.19 -7.80 16.40
CA ARG A 69 5.25 -7.00 15.76
C ARG A 69 4.71 -6.18 14.60
N ILE A 70 3.93 -6.79 13.71
CA ILE A 70 3.35 -6.10 12.55
C ILE A 70 2.38 -5.01 13.00
N ALA A 71 1.53 -5.29 13.99
CA ALA A 71 0.58 -4.32 14.53
C ALA A 71 1.28 -3.12 15.17
N GLN A 72 2.35 -3.36 15.94
CA GLN A 72 3.17 -2.30 16.53
C GLN A 72 3.86 -1.43 15.47
N LEU A 73 4.41 -2.05 14.41
CA LEU A 73 5.00 -1.31 13.30
C LEU A 73 3.97 -0.42 12.59
N VAL A 74 2.77 -0.93 12.34
CA VAL A 74 1.67 -0.15 11.74
C VAL A 74 1.28 1.01 12.66
N ALA A 75 1.07 0.75 13.95
CA ALA A 75 0.70 1.77 14.93
C ALA A 75 1.77 2.88 15.03
N PHE A 76 3.05 2.50 15.13
CA PHE A 76 4.17 3.42 15.13
C PHE A 76 4.21 4.27 13.85
N SER A 77 4.01 3.64 12.69
CA SER A 77 4.05 4.32 11.40
C SER A 77 2.92 5.34 11.24
N VAL A 78 1.71 4.99 11.71
CA VAL A 78 0.56 5.91 11.69
C VAL A 78 0.77 7.08 12.65
N ALA A 79 1.26 6.81 13.88
CA ALA A 79 1.52 7.84 14.88
C ALA A 79 2.60 8.85 14.43
N ASN A 80 3.61 8.38 13.70
CA ASN A 80 4.76 9.19 13.26
C ASN A 80 4.69 9.58 11.77
N GLY A 81 3.52 9.45 11.14
CA GLY A 81 3.41 9.45 9.68
C GLY A 81 4.02 10.68 8.99
N ALA A 82 3.84 11.89 9.54
CA ALA A 82 4.40 13.10 8.93
C ALA A 82 5.94 13.18 8.99
N ALA A 83 6.56 12.59 10.01
CA ALA A 83 8.01 12.50 10.10
C ALA A 83 8.55 11.44 9.12
N ILE A 84 7.90 10.27 9.10
CA ILE A 84 8.28 9.15 8.22
C ILE A 84 8.17 9.55 6.74
N SER A 85 7.03 10.13 6.31
CA SER A 85 6.85 10.56 4.91
C SER A 85 7.85 11.63 4.46
N ARG A 86 8.42 12.43 5.37
CA ARG A 86 9.49 13.38 5.05
C ARG A 86 10.87 12.74 4.98
N ALA A 87 11.09 11.66 5.74
CA ALA A 87 12.36 10.96 5.81
C ALA A 87 12.52 9.90 4.71
N LEU A 88 11.42 9.36 4.19
CA LEU A 88 11.45 8.39 3.11
C LEU A 88 11.84 9.06 1.78
N PRO A 89 12.70 8.42 0.98
CA PRO A 89 12.97 8.87 -0.39
C PRO A 89 11.69 8.74 -1.22
N ASP A 90 11.51 9.65 -2.18
CA ASP A 90 10.32 9.65 -3.03
C ASP A 90 10.31 8.40 -3.94
N THR A 91 9.58 7.37 -3.53
CA THR A 91 9.44 6.10 -4.27
C THR A 91 8.19 6.07 -5.16
N ARG A 92 7.50 7.22 -5.37
CA ARG A 92 6.31 7.36 -6.22
C ARG A 92 6.66 7.20 -7.71
N GLY A 93 7.00 5.97 -8.11
CA GLY A 93 7.34 5.61 -9.49
C GLY A 93 8.16 4.33 -9.67
N ALA A 94 8.69 3.72 -8.59
CA ALA A 94 9.65 2.62 -8.71
C ALA A 94 9.03 1.23 -9.04
N VAL A 95 7.72 1.15 -9.27
CA VAL A 95 7.06 -0.09 -9.70
C VAL A 95 6.09 0.23 -10.83
N ALA A 96 6.65 0.31 -12.03
CA ALA A 96 5.93 0.00 -13.26
C ALA A 96 5.91 -1.52 -13.44
#